data_AF-A0A382ZB18-F1
#
_entry.id   AF-A0A382ZB18-F1
#
_cell.length_a   1.000
_cell.length_b   1.000
_cell.length_c   1.000
_cell.angle_alpha   90.00
_cell.angle_beta   90.00
_cell.angle_gamma   90.00
#
_symmetry.space_group_name_H-M   'P 1'
#
loop_
_entity.id
_entity.type
_entity.pdbx_description
1 polymer ?
#
loop_
_entity_poly.entity_id
_entity_poly.type
_entity_poly.pdbx_seq_one_letter_code
_entity_poly.pdbx_strand_id
1 'polypeptide(L)'
;MFRRKKNNTNKYHNYIIVSEKDTGAKHFHFSHHKLLNLIGITIVIVSVALFFSADAITGFFYKAKIKDIQADYKYLTETLVNLNTQLEEVSDQVVKIEAKDKAIRTYSGLPQIDQDIRQLGVGGTNYSEFNYNDIPKDFTNKISEIGMNVDALARKVKLELNSYNFLVDQVR
;
A
#
# COMPACT_ATOMS: atom_id res chain seq x y z
N MET A 1 3.24 -69.33 -59.18
CA MET A 1 1.85 -69.12 -58.75
C MET A 1 1.81 -68.07 -57.64
N PHE A 2 1.08 -66.97 -57.87
CA PHE A 2 0.42 -66.04 -56.92
C PHE A 2 1.20 -65.46 -55.71
N ARG A 3 1.17 -64.16 -55.36
CA ARG A 3 0.62 -62.91 -55.92
C ARG A 3 1.25 -61.79 -55.05
N ARG A 4 2.04 -60.86 -55.61
CA ARG A 4 2.50 -59.67 -54.88
C ARG A 4 1.30 -58.74 -54.64
N LYS A 5 0.92 -58.55 -53.38
CA LYS A 5 -0.14 -57.60 -53.00
C LYS A 5 0.46 -56.19 -53.00
N LYS A 6 0.28 -55.49 -54.13
CA LYS A 6 0.65 -54.08 -54.32
C LYS A 6 -0.38 -53.22 -53.58
N ASN A 7 -0.10 -52.84 -52.34
CA ASN A 7 -0.87 -51.82 -51.63
C ASN A 7 -0.39 -50.42 -52.06
N ASN A 8 -0.95 -49.94 -53.15
CA ASN A 8 -1.09 -48.51 -53.45
C ASN A 8 -2.61 -48.33 -53.59
N THR A 9 -3.27 -47.43 -52.88
CA THR A 9 -3.33 -46.04 -53.32
C THR A 9 -3.74 -45.11 -52.16
N ASN A 10 -3.09 -43.94 -52.12
CA ASN A 10 -3.48 -42.76 -51.38
C ASN A 10 -5.00 -42.51 -51.44
N LYS A 11 -5.65 -42.62 -50.28
CA LYS A 11 -7.07 -42.31 -50.13
C LYS A 11 -7.20 -40.82 -49.84
N TYR A 12 -7.20 -40.00 -50.89
CA TYR A 12 -7.56 -38.58 -50.77
C TYR A 12 -9.06 -38.49 -50.52
N HIS A 13 -9.45 -38.18 -49.29
CA HIS A 13 -10.84 -37.97 -48.92
C HIS A 13 -11.28 -36.58 -49.38
N ASN A 14 -12.07 -36.51 -50.45
CA ASN A 14 -12.65 -35.26 -50.95
C ASN A 14 -13.93 -34.97 -50.15
N TYR A 15 -13.86 -34.04 -49.19
CA TYR A 15 -15.04 -33.51 -48.50
C TYR A 15 -15.58 -32.33 -49.30
N ILE A 16 -16.77 -32.49 -49.89
CA ILE A 16 -17.48 -31.42 -50.60
C ILE A 16 -18.61 -30.93 -49.68
N ILE A 17 -18.48 -29.72 -49.16
CA ILE A 17 -19.56 -29.05 -48.43
C ILE A 17 -20.24 -28.13 -49.43
N VAL A 18 -21.45 -28.50 -49.88
CA VAL A 18 -22.30 -27.67 -50.73
C VAL A 18 -23.32 -26.98 -49.84
N SER A 19 -23.22 -25.66 -49.68
CA SER A 19 -24.32 -24.87 -49.12
C SER A 19 -25.26 -24.46 -50.24
N GLU A 20 -26.52 -24.81 -50.11
CA GLU A 20 -27.60 -24.43 -51.03
C GLU A 20 -27.95 -22.95 -50.83
N LYS A 21 -27.10 -22.07 -51.36
CA LYS A 21 -27.43 -20.67 -51.59
C LYS A 21 -27.08 -20.35 -53.04
N ASP A 22 -28.01 -19.70 -53.71
CA ASP A 22 -28.19 -19.56 -55.15
C ASP A 22 -27.14 -18.68 -55.85
N THR A 23 -25.86 -18.92 -55.54
CA THR A 23 -24.72 -18.24 -56.13
C THR A 23 -23.57 -19.23 -56.24
N GLY A 24 -23.44 -19.87 -57.40
CA GLY A 24 -22.25 -20.59 -57.90
C GLY A 24 -21.50 -21.47 -56.88
N ALA A 25 -21.57 -22.79 -57.05
CA ALA A 25 -20.86 -23.77 -56.22
C ALA A 25 -19.37 -23.38 -56.03
N LYS A 26 -19.05 -22.85 -54.85
CA LYS A 26 -17.69 -22.44 -54.49
C LYS A 26 -16.94 -23.66 -53.95
N HIS A 27 -16.26 -24.36 -54.85
CA HIS A 27 -15.47 -25.54 -54.49
C HIS A 27 -14.20 -25.14 -53.72
N PHE A 28 -14.17 -25.41 -52.41
CA PHE A 28 -12.96 -25.29 -51.61
C PHE A 28 -12.20 -26.61 -51.57
N HIS A 29 -11.10 -26.71 -52.32
CA HIS A 29 -10.24 -27.88 -52.26
C HIS A 29 -9.29 -27.79 -51.05
N PHE A 30 -9.64 -28.48 -49.97
CA PHE A 30 -8.81 -28.58 -48.76
C PHE A 30 -7.80 -29.73 -48.91
N SER A 31 -6.54 -29.39 -49.20
CA SER A 31 -5.43 -30.35 -49.15
C SER A 31 -4.93 -30.50 -47.71
N HIS A 32 -4.73 -31.73 -47.22
CA HIS A 32 -4.24 -32.00 -45.86
C HIS A 32 -2.94 -31.24 -45.52
N HIS A 33 -2.03 -31.07 -46.49
CA HIS A 33 -0.79 -30.31 -46.29
C HIS A 33 -1.05 -28.81 -46.09
N LYS A 34 -2.06 -28.23 -46.77
CA LYS A 34 -2.44 -26.82 -46.59
C LYS A 34 -3.06 -26.59 -45.21
N LEU A 35 -3.84 -27.55 -44.70
CA LEU A 35 -4.41 -27.51 -43.35
C LEU A 35 -3.31 -27.55 -42.27
N LEU A 36 -2.33 -28.45 -42.41
CA LEU A 36 -1.21 -28.55 -41.46
C LEU A 36 -0.37 -27.27 -41.43
N ASN A 37 -0.08 -26.68 -42.60
CA ASN A 37 0.64 -25.40 -42.67
C ASN A 37 -0.15 -24.25 -42.02
N LEU A 38 -1.47 -24.20 -42.22
CA LEU A 38 -2.32 -23.18 -41.61
C LEU A 38 -2.35 -23.30 -40.09
N ILE A 39 -2.43 -24.52 -39.56
CA ILE A 39 -2.38 -24.78 -38.12
C ILE A 39 -1.02 -24.35 -37.56
N GLY A 40 0.08 -24.70 -38.24
CA GLY A 40 1.43 -24.29 -37.84
C GLY A 40 1.60 -22.76 -37.77
N ILE A 41 1.14 -22.04 -38.80
CA ILE A 41 1.18 -20.57 -38.84
C ILE A 41 0.35 -19.97 -37.71
N THR A 42 -0.85 -20.50 -37.47
CA THR A 42 -1.72 -20.04 -36.39
C THR A 42 -1.06 -20.21 -35.02
N ILE A 43 -0.41 -21.35 -34.78
CA ILE A 43 0.30 -21.61 -33.51
C ILE A 43 1.42 -20.59 -33.30
N VAL A 44 2.23 -20.35 -34.33
CA VAL A 44 3.34 -19.37 -34.25
C VAL A 44 2.81 -17.97 -33.95
N ILE A 45 1.72 -17.54 -34.61
CA ILE A 45 1.11 -16.23 -34.37
C ILE A 45 0.59 -16.12 -32.93
N VAL A 46 -0.09 -17.16 -32.42
CA VAL A 46 -0.61 -17.18 -31.05
C VAL A 46 0.54 -17.15 -30.03
N SER A 47 1.62 -17.88 -30.26
CA SER A 47 2.81 -17.85 -29.38
C SER A 47 3.43 -16.46 -29.30
N VAL A 48 3.58 -15.79 -30.45
CA VAL A 48 4.11 -14.41 -30.50
C VAL A 48 3.17 -13.45 -29.78
N ALA A 49 1.85 -13.55 -30.03
CA ALA A 49 0.86 -12.71 -29.38
C ALA A 49 0.86 -12.88 -27.85
N LEU A 50 0.95 -14.12 -27.36
CA LEU A 50 1.02 -14.40 -25.92
C LEU A 50 2.30 -13.84 -25.28
N PHE A 51 3.44 -13.97 -25.96
CA PHE A 51 4.72 -13.43 -25.49
C PHE A 51 4.67 -11.91 -25.32
N PHE A 52 4.19 -11.18 -26.33
CA PHE A 52 4.02 -9.72 -26.25
C PHE A 52 2.97 -9.32 -25.21
N SER A 53 1.90 -10.11 -25.09
CA SER A 53 0.84 -9.85 -24.10
C SER A 53 1.36 -9.98 -22.67
N ALA A 54 2.21 -10.98 -22.38
CA ALA A 54 2.78 -11.17 -21.06
C ALA A 54 3.62 -9.96 -20.61
N ASP A 55 4.48 -9.44 -21.49
CA ASP A 55 5.30 -8.26 -21.19
C ASP A 55 4.45 -6.99 -21.03
N ALA A 56 3.46 -6.79 -21.89
CA ALA A 56 2.58 -5.62 -21.84
C ALA A 56 1.68 -5.61 -20.58
N ILE A 57 1.07 -6.76 -20.26
CA ILE A 57 0.22 -6.93 -19.08
C ILE A 57 1.05 -6.77 -17.81
N THR A 58 2.20 -7.44 -17.72
CA THR A 58 3.07 -7.35 -16.55
C THR A 58 3.54 -5.91 -16.35
N GLY A 59 3.98 -5.23 -17.40
CA GLY A 59 4.41 -3.83 -17.33
C GLY A 59 3.31 -2.87 -16.87
N PHE A 60 2.06 -3.06 -17.30
CA PHE A 60 0.94 -2.19 -16.91
C PHE A 60 0.48 -2.44 -15.47
N PHE A 61 0.17 -3.70 -15.13
CA PHE A 61 -0.36 -4.05 -13.81
C PHE A 61 0.70 -3.89 -12.71
N TYR A 62 1.96 -4.22 -12.98
CA TYR A 62 3.03 -4.07 -12.00
C TYR A 62 3.37 -2.61 -11.74
N LYS A 63 3.43 -1.77 -12.78
CA LYS A 63 3.66 -0.32 -12.61
C LYS A 63 2.52 0.36 -11.86
N ALA A 64 1.26 0.01 -12.17
CA ALA A 64 0.11 0.53 -11.44
C ALA A 64 0.19 0.15 -9.95
N LYS A 65 0.43 -1.13 -9.65
CA LYS A 65 0.54 -1.62 -8.26
C LYS A 65 1.69 -0.98 -7.50
N ILE A 66 2.87 -0.82 -8.11
CA ILE A 66 4.00 -0.14 -7.47
C ILE A 66 3.69 1.33 -7.22
N LYS A 67 3.06 2.01 -8.19
CA LYS A 67 2.73 3.42 -8.06
C LYS A 67 1.74 3.66 -6.92
N ASP A 68 0.72 2.82 -6.80
CA ASP A 68 -0.27 2.92 -5.72
C ASP A 68 0.39 2.67 -4.36
N ILE A 69 1.20 1.60 -4.24
CA ILE A 69 1.96 1.33 -3.01
C ILE A 69 2.86 2.52 -2.64
N GLN A 70 3.60 3.07 -3.60
CA GLN A 70 4.49 4.21 -3.36
C GLN A 70 3.71 5.47 -2.94
N ALA A 71 2.53 5.71 -3.52
CA ALA A 71 1.67 6.82 -3.15
C ALA A 71 1.16 6.68 -1.71
N ASP A 72 0.72 5.48 -1.33
CA ASP A 72 0.23 5.18 0.02
C ASP A 72 1.33 5.37 1.07
N TYR A 73 2.54 4.84 0.81
CA TYR A 73 3.69 5.05 1.71
C TYR A 73 4.06 6.53 1.85
N LYS A 74 4.02 7.29 0.76
CA LYS A 74 4.30 8.74 0.79
C LYS A 74 3.26 9.48 1.62
N TYR A 75 1.98 9.24 1.37
CA TYR A 75 0.88 9.85 2.11
C TYR A 75 0.97 9.55 3.61
N LEU A 76 1.26 8.30 3.95
CA LEU A 76 1.36 7.87 5.34
C LEU A 76 2.57 8.51 6.05
N THR A 77 3.71 8.62 5.35
CA THR A 77 4.90 9.31 5.87
C THR A 77 4.64 10.80 6.09
N GLU A 78 4.01 11.48 5.14
CA GLU A 78 3.64 12.89 5.27
C GLU A 78 2.66 13.10 6.43
N THR A 79 1.71 12.18 6.62
CA THR A 79 0.76 12.22 7.74
C THR A 79 1.48 12.12 9.09
N LEU A 80 2.42 11.18 9.24
CA LEU A 80 3.20 11.06 10.49
C LEU A 80 4.05 12.31 10.77
N VAL A 81 4.66 12.90 9.74
CA VAL A 81 5.41 14.15 9.90
C VAL A 81 4.49 15.27 10.37
N ASN A 82 3.31 15.43 9.75
CA ASN A 82 2.35 16.45 10.14
C ASN A 82 1.84 16.25 11.58
N LEU A 83 1.54 15.02 11.98
CA LEU A 83 1.16 14.71 13.37
C LEU A 83 2.26 15.08 14.36
N ASN A 84 3.52 14.80 14.03
CA ASN A 84 4.64 15.16 14.89
C ASN A 84 4.77 16.69 15.03
N THR A 85 4.64 17.44 13.94
CA THR A 85 4.66 18.90 13.96
C THR A 85 3.51 19.48 14.79
N GLN A 86 2.29 18.96 14.64
CA GLN A 86 1.15 19.39 15.45
C GLN A 86 1.36 19.10 16.94
N LEU A 87 1.97 17.97 17.28
CA LEU A 87 2.31 17.64 18.67
C LEU A 87 3.35 18.59 19.25
N GLU A 88 4.36 18.96 18.45
CA GLU A 88 5.36 19.95 18.85
C GLU A 88 4.72 21.33 19.09
N GLU A 89 3.83 21.77 18.21
CA GLU A 89 3.08 23.02 18.38
C GLU A 89 2.22 23.03 19.65
N VAL A 90 1.52 21.93 19.95
CA VAL A 90 0.72 21.82 21.19
C VAL A 90 1.64 21.76 22.42
N SER A 91 2.77 21.06 22.34
CA SER A 91 3.77 21.03 23.41
C SER A 91 4.28 22.43 23.75
N ASP A 92 4.59 23.24 22.73
CA ASP A 92 5.00 24.64 22.89
C ASP A 92 3.91 25.50 23.55
N GLN A 93 2.64 25.25 23.21
CA GLN A 93 1.52 25.94 23.88
C GLN A 93 1.44 25.55 25.36
N VAL A 94 1.64 24.27 25.70
CA VAL A 94 1.65 23.81 27.09
C VAL A 94 2.80 24.43 27.88
N VAL A 95 3.99 24.60 27.28
CA VAL A 95 5.12 25.32 27.90
C VAL A 95 4.75 26.78 28.21
N LYS A 96 4.01 27.45 27.31
CA LYS A 96 3.52 28.82 27.57
C LYS A 96 2.49 28.85 28.70
N ILE A 97 1.65 27.82 28.84
CA ILE A 97 0.69 27.68 29.94
C ILE A 97 1.44 27.50 31.27
N GLU A 98 2.45 26.63 31.30
CA GLU A 98 3.32 26.41 32.46
C GLU A 98 4.00 27.72 32.93
N ALA A 99 4.52 28.51 31.99
CA ALA A 99 5.12 29.82 32.31
C ALA A 99 4.10 30.80 32.92
N LYS A 100 2.86 30.80 32.42
CA LYS A 100 1.77 31.62 32.97
C LYS A 100 1.34 31.14 34.36
N ASP A 101 1.21 29.83 34.56
CA ASP A 101 0.93 29.22 35.88
C ASP A 101 1.97 29.65 36.92
N LYS A 102 3.25 29.56 36.57
CA LYS A 102 4.38 29.99 37.42
C LYS A 102 4.29 31.48 37.79
N ALA A 103 3.96 32.34 36.82
CA ALA A 103 3.79 33.76 37.05
C ALA A 103 2.63 34.04 38.01
N ILE A 104 1.46 33.42 37.80
CA ILE A 104 0.30 33.56 38.69
C ILE A 104 0.65 33.14 40.12
N ARG A 105 1.29 31.99 40.29
CA ARG A 105 1.74 31.52 41.61
C ARG A 105 2.70 32.50 42.29
N THR A 106 3.60 33.10 41.52
CA THR A 106 4.56 34.09 42.04
C THR A 106 3.86 35.36 42.51
N TYR A 107 2.93 35.90 41.72
CA TYR A 107 2.20 37.12 42.08
C TYR A 107 1.24 36.92 43.26
N SER A 108 0.63 35.74 43.36
CA SER A 108 -0.31 35.40 44.44
C SER A 108 0.36 34.84 45.70
N GLY A 109 1.69 34.67 45.70
CA GLY A 109 2.42 34.07 46.83
C GLY A 109 2.12 32.58 47.07
N LEU A 110 1.65 31.87 46.04
CA LEU A 110 1.32 30.44 46.11
C LEU A 110 2.59 29.58 45.97
N PRO A 111 2.62 28.37 46.56
CA PRO A 111 3.76 27.47 46.44
C PRO A 111 4.01 27.09 44.98
N GLN A 112 5.29 27.10 44.59
CA GLN A 112 5.73 26.70 43.25
C GLN A 112 5.80 25.17 43.14
N ILE A 113 5.52 24.65 41.95
CA ILE A 113 5.75 23.24 41.64
C ILE A 113 7.18 23.12 41.10
N ASP A 114 7.99 22.29 41.74
CA ASP A 114 9.36 22.02 41.33
C ASP A 114 9.40 21.40 39.91
N GLN A 115 10.42 21.75 39.14
CA GLN A 115 10.66 21.19 37.81
C GLN A 115 10.86 19.68 37.86
N ASP A 116 11.49 19.15 38.91
CA ASP A 116 11.68 17.72 39.08
C ASP A 116 10.34 17.00 39.28
N ILE A 117 9.43 17.59 40.06
CA ILE A 117 8.07 17.07 40.27
C ILE A 117 7.27 17.09 38.95
N ARG A 118 7.43 18.15 38.14
CA ARG A 118 6.80 18.22 36.81
C ARG A 118 7.34 17.13 35.88
N GLN A 119 8.65 16.88 35.89
CA GLN A 119 9.28 15.84 35.07
C GLN A 119 8.84 14.42 35.47
N LEU A 120 8.69 14.15 36.77
CA LEU A 120 8.17 12.87 37.26
C LEU A 120 6.71 12.63 36.83
N GLY A 121 5.93 13.70 36.63
CA GLY A 121 4.54 13.64 36.19
C GLY A 121 4.33 13.36 34.70
N VAL A 122 5.37 13.45 33.86
CA VAL A 122 5.26 13.38 32.39
C VAL A 122 5.95 12.16 31.75
N GLY A 123 6.36 11.16 32.55
CA GLY A 123 7.02 9.95 32.04
C GLY A 123 6.22 9.22 30.95
N GLY A 124 6.89 8.44 30.10
CA GLY A 124 6.29 7.71 28.96
C GLY A 124 6.10 6.21 29.22
N THR A 125 5.18 5.58 28.50
CA THR A 125 5.14 4.11 28.41
C THR A 125 6.10 3.66 27.31
N ASN A 126 6.94 2.66 27.60
CA ASN A 126 7.78 2.07 26.57
C ASN A 126 6.92 1.21 25.67
N TYR A 127 6.61 1.69 24.47
CA TYR A 127 6.04 0.85 23.41
C TYR A 127 7.15 -0.09 22.94
N SER A 128 6.97 -1.39 23.20
CA SER A 128 7.86 -2.43 22.65
C SER A 128 7.93 -2.30 21.13
N GLU A 129 9.13 -2.43 20.54
CA GLU A 129 9.32 -2.44 19.09
C GLU A 129 8.31 -3.39 18.43
N PHE A 130 7.34 -2.83 17.71
CA PHE A 130 6.43 -3.63 16.90
C PHE A 130 7.23 -4.17 15.70
N ASN A 131 7.77 -5.38 15.84
CA ASN A 131 8.52 -6.01 14.75
C ASN A 131 7.54 -6.62 13.73
N TYR A 132 7.06 -5.78 12.82
CA TYR A 132 6.38 -6.25 11.62
C TYR A 132 7.43 -6.52 10.54
N ASN A 133 7.62 -7.79 10.17
CA ASN A 133 8.62 -8.20 9.19
C ASN A 133 8.49 -7.49 7.83
N ASP A 134 7.30 -6.98 7.50
CA ASP A 134 6.98 -6.33 6.22
C ASP A 134 6.98 -4.79 6.29
N ILE A 135 7.27 -4.19 7.46
CA ILE A 135 7.28 -2.74 7.63
C ILE A 135 8.71 -2.26 7.94
N PRO A 136 9.23 -1.24 7.24
CA PRO A 136 10.54 -0.68 7.54
C PRO A 136 10.65 -0.25 9.01
N LYS A 137 11.75 -0.62 9.68
CA LYS A 137 11.99 -0.29 11.10
C LYS A 137 11.92 1.22 11.39
N ASP A 138 12.40 2.04 10.46
CA ASP A 138 12.35 3.50 10.61
C ASP A 138 10.91 4.02 10.77
N PHE A 139 9.96 3.37 10.10
CA PHE A 139 8.56 3.72 10.17
C PHE A 139 7.92 3.28 11.49
N THR A 140 8.18 2.06 11.93
CA THR A 140 7.69 1.57 13.24
C THR A 140 8.28 2.38 14.39
N ASN A 141 9.55 2.76 14.30
CA ASN A 141 10.22 3.61 15.29
C ASN A 141 9.56 4.98 15.38
N LYS A 142 9.26 5.60 14.23
CA LYS A 142 8.60 6.91 14.18
C LYS A 142 7.18 6.88 14.76
N ILE A 143 6.42 5.80 14.52
CA ILE A 143 5.11 5.61 15.15
C ILE A 143 5.25 5.47 16.68
N SER A 144 6.19 4.64 17.14
CA SER A 144 6.43 4.49 18.58
C SER A 144 6.85 5.81 19.22
N GLU A 145 7.73 6.59 18.59
CA GLU A 145 8.15 7.91 19.05
C GLU A 145 6.97 8.87 19.17
N ILE A 146 6.12 8.97 18.14
CA ILE A 146 4.90 9.77 18.19
C ILE A 146 3.99 9.30 19.33
N GLY A 147 3.80 7.99 19.49
CA GLY A 147 3.01 7.42 20.58
C GLY A 147 3.52 7.84 21.95
N MET A 148 4.84 7.75 22.18
CA MET A 148 5.48 8.18 23.44
C MET A 148 5.31 9.69 23.68
N ASN A 149 5.46 10.51 22.63
CA ASN A 149 5.32 11.96 22.69
C ASN A 149 3.87 12.37 23.01
N VAL A 150 2.88 11.73 22.40
CA VAL A 150 1.45 11.93 22.71
C VAL A 150 1.16 11.62 24.18
N ASP A 151 1.66 10.48 24.65
CA ASP A 151 1.49 10.01 26.03
C ASP A 151 2.08 11.01 27.05
N ALA A 152 3.30 11.47 26.79
CA ALA A 152 3.98 12.46 27.61
C ALA A 152 3.22 13.80 27.62
N LEU A 153 2.78 14.27 26.45
CA LEU A 153 2.03 15.51 26.31
C LEU A 153 0.67 15.44 27.02
N ALA A 154 -0.05 14.33 26.90
CA ALA A 154 -1.33 14.12 27.58
C ALA A 154 -1.17 14.18 29.10
N ARG A 155 -0.11 13.57 29.65
CA ARG A 155 0.22 13.66 31.07
C ARG A 155 0.59 15.08 31.48
N LYS A 156 1.36 15.80 30.65
CA LYS A 156 1.72 17.21 30.90
C LYS A 156 0.49 18.11 30.95
N VAL A 157 -0.41 17.98 29.97
CA VAL A 157 -1.69 18.71 29.95
C VAL A 157 -2.51 18.43 31.20
N LYS A 158 -2.59 17.16 31.64
CA LYS A 158 -3.31 16.78 32.87
C LYS A 158 -2.71 17.44 34.11
N LEU A 159 -1.38 17.51 34.21
CA LEU A 159 -0.69 18.19 35.31
C LEU A 159 -1.03 19.69 35.31
N GLU A 160 -0.92 20.36 34.18
CA GLU A 160 -1.23 21.80 34.09
C GLU A 160 -2.71 22.09 34.37
N LEU A 161 -3.63 21.21 33.94
CA LEU A 161 -5.05 21.34 34.23
C LEU A 161 -5.34 21.20 35.73
N ASN A 162 -4.69 20.24 36.40
CA ASN A 162 -4.79 20.10 37.86
C ASN A 162 -4.21 21.32 38.58
N SER A 163 -3.08 21.84 38.09
CA SER A 163 -2.49 23.08 38.61
C SER A 163 -3.45 24.25 38.49
N TYR A 164 -4.05 24.42 37.31
CA TYR A 164 -5.02 25.47 37.05
C TYR A 164 -6.26 25.38 37.97
N ASN A 165 -6.84 24.18 38.13
CA ASN A 165 -7.99 23.99 39.02
C ASN A 165 -7.66 24.36 40.46
N PHE A 166 -6.46 23.98 40.95
CA PHE A 166 -5.98 24.40 42.26
C PHE A 166 -5.91 25.93 42.38
N LEU A 167 -5.41 26.63 41.36
CA LEU A 167 -5.37 28.10 41.37
C LEU A 167 -6.77 28.71 41.44
N VAL A 168 -7.73 28.17 40.69
CA VAL A 168 -9.12 28.64 40.69
C VAL A 168 -9.77 28.46 42.06
N ASP A 169 -9.54 27.31 42.70
CA ASP A 169 -10.08 27.02 44.03
C ASP A 169 -9.50 27.93 45.13
N GLN A 170 -8.29 28.48 44.96
CA GLN A 170 -7.71 29.45 45.90
C GLN A 170 -8.31 30.86 45.77
N VAL A 171 -8.90 31.18 44.63
CA VAL A 171 -9.49 32.51 44.36
C VAL A 171 -10.98 32.55 44.72
N ARG A 172 -11.60 31.39 44.95
CA ARG A 172 -13.03 31.24 45.27
C ARG A 172 -13.29 31.22 46.77
#